data_AF-A0A4R6TEQ3-F1
#
_entry.id   AF-A0A4R6TEQ3-F1
#
_cell.length_a   1.000
_cell.length_b   1.000
_cell.length_c   1.000
_cell.angle_alpha   90.00
_cell.angle_beta   90.00
_cell.angle_gamma   90.00
#
_symmetry.space_group_name_H-M   'P 1'
#
loop_
_entity.id
_entity.type
_entity.pdbx_description
1 polymer ?
#
loop_
_entity_poly.entity_id
_entity_poly.type
_entity_poly.pdbx_seq_one_letter_code
_entity_poly.pdbx_strand_id
1 'polypeptide(L)'
;MSKTEYDLEKISNTFTRILKEFKELEYEKNLTSINHKLFDFRTSYLAPTYHLNRFDKATEEYFKIDLPNTFSKGVIDENDMNLLAIKLHLEFNAVLYSIKMSLDRIVFFMSKFYKGITPHNTFGRINDNGKPRSMMAEVVRLKDSDKIMELIFKNYSEWISNAIKPRDTITHYENLTLSFLQLDNSKFAPVFSHREKQIESLGREELKKYIDKWYIFINKLFELILIEKIKTTNNNT
;
A
#
# COMPACT_ATOMS: atom_id res chain seq x y z
N MET A 1 2.27 -24.74 6.01
CA MET A 1 1.94 -23.82 4.91
C MET A 1 3.23 -23.38 4.27
N SER A 2 3.39 -23.65 2.98
CA SER A 2 4.47 -23.08 2.17
C SER A 2 4.23 -21.57 2.10
N LYS A 3 5.12 -20.79 2.73
CA LYS A 3 5.14 -19.32 2.62
C LYS A 3 5.60 -19.03 1.20
N THR A 4 4.68 -18.69 0.30
CA THR A 4 5.09 -18.18 -1.01
C THR A 4 5.47 -16.73 -0.84
N GLU A 5 6.77 -16.49 -0.69
CA GLU A 5 7.38 -15.18 -0.81
C GLU A 5 6.93 -14.55 -2.14
N TYR A 6 6.61 -13.25 -2.15
CA TYR A 6 6.29 -12.58 -3.41
C TYR A 6 7.54 -12.56 -4.30
N ASP A 7 7.39 -13.06 -5.52
CA ASP A 7 8.42 -12.97 -6.55
C ASP A 7 8.48 -11.53 -7.10
N LEU A 8 9.44 -10.76 -6.56
CA LEU A 8 9.65 -9.37 -6.93
C LEU A 8 10.06 -9.21 -8.40
N GLU A 9 10.74 -10.20 -8.99
CA GLU A 9 11.14 -10.17 -10.39
C GLU A 9 9.90 -10.28 -11.29
N LYS A 10 9.03 -11.25 -11.01
CA LYS A 10 7.76 -11.41 -11.73
C LYS A 10 6.88 -10.16 -11.64
N ILE A 11 6.79 -9.55 -10.46
CA ILE A 11 6.03 -8.31 -10.27
C ILE A 11 6.67 -7.15 -11.06
N SER A 12 8.00 -7.02 -11.02
CA SER A 12 8.75 -6.01 -11.77
C SER A 12 8.58 -6.17 -13.29
N ASN A 13 8.55 -7.40 -13.79
CA ASN A 13 8.30 -7.70 -15.20
C ASN A 13 6.89 -7.27 -15.63
N THR A 14 5.89 -7.44 -14.76
CA THR A 14 4.53 -6.94 -15.00
C THR A 14 4.52 -5.42 -15.14
N PHE A 15 5.21 -4.69 -14.24
CA PHE A 15 5.32 -3.23 -14.33
C PHE A 15 6.09 -2.78 -15.58
N THR A 16 7.12 -3.53 -15.98
CA THR A 16 7.91 -3.24 -17.18
C THR A 16 7.04 -3.26 -18.45
N ARG A 17 6.05 -4.16 -18.52
CA ARG A 17 5.07 -4.15 -19.62
C ARG A 17 4.26 -2.86 -19.67
N ILE A 18 3.74 -2.39 -18.53
CA ILE A 18 3.01 -1.12 -18.43
C ILE A 18 3.90 0.03 -18.89
N LEU A 19 5.14 0.09 -18.40
CA LEU A 19 6.09 1.13 -18.80
C LEU A 19 6.36 1.13 -20.30
N LYS A 20 6.42 -0.05 -20.93
CA LYS A 20 6.63 -0.16 -22.39
C LYS A 20 5.47 0.46 -23.16
N GLU A 21 4.23 0.17 -22.78
CA GLU A 21 3.04 0.75 -23.43
C GLU A 21 3.00 2.29 -23.33
N PHE A 22 3.42 2.85 -22.19
CA PHE A 22 3.53 4.30 -22.01
C PHE A 22 4.68 4.92 -22.83
N LYS A 23 5.79 4.20 -23.00
CA LYS A 23 6.94 4.64 -23.81
C LYS A 23 6.65 4.65 -25.31
N GLU A 24 5.92 3.65 -25.80
CA GLU A 24 5.53 3.58 -27.22
C GLU A 24 4.72 4.81 -27.66
N LEU A 25 3.95 5.40 -26.73
CA LEU A 25 3.15 6.60 -26.99
C LEU A 25 3.88 7.91 -26.63
N GLU A 26 5.14 7.87 -26.21
CA GLU A 26 5.84 9.03 -25.64
C GLU A 26 5.95 10.19 -26.62
N TYR A 27 6.46 9.90 -27.82
CA TYR A 27 6.72 10.88 -28.86
C TYR A 27 5.43 11.43 -29.47
N GLU A 28 4.42 10.56 -29.64
CA GLU A 28 3.13 10.95 -30.23
C GLU A 28 2.28 11.82 -29.29
N LYS A 29 2.47 11.67 -27.97
CA LYS A 29 1.58 12.26 -26.95
C LYS A 29 2.29 13.18 -25.95
N ASN A 30 3.57 13.51 -26.19
CA ASN A 30 4.41 14.36 -25.33
C ASN A 30 4.38 13.95 -23.85
N LEU A 31 4.57 12.64 -23.59
CA LEU A 31 4.42 12.04 -22.24
C LEU A 31 5.71 12.00 -21.42
N THR A 32 6.79 12.67 -21.83
CA THR A 32 8.12 12.55 -21.22
C THR A 32 8.11 12.75 -19.70
N SER A 33 7.36 13.74 -19.20
CA SER A 33 7.26 13.96 -17.74
C SER A 33 6.53 12.84 -16.99
N ILE A 34 5.55 12.20 -17.63
CA ILE A 34 4.81 11.05 -17.08
C ILE A 34 5.71 9.82 -17.10
N ASN A 35 6.42 9.56 -18.19
CA ASN A 35 7.28 8.38 -18.34
C ASN A 35 8.45 8.38 -17.36
N HIS A 36 9.09 9.54 -17.17
CA HIS A 36 10.14 9.67 -16.16
C HIS A 36 9.60 9.38 -14.76
N LYS A 37 8.43 9.94 -14.40
CA LYS A 37 7.81 9.68 -13.10
C LYS A 37 7.29 8.26 -12.94
N LEU A 38 6.87 7.60 -14.02
CA LEU A 38 6.48 6.20 -14.02
C LEU A 38 7.69 5.29 -13.82
N PHE A 39 8.84 5.63 -14.38
CA PHE A 39 10.09 4.93 -14.10
C PHE A 39 10.44 4.98 -12.61
N ASP A 40 10.42 6.17 -12.00
CA ASP A 40 10.63 6.36 -10.56
C ASP A 40 9.57 5.63 -9.71
N PHE A 41 8.34 5.55 -10.21
CA PHE A 41 7.22 4.92 -9.52
C PHE A 41 7.42 3.41 -9.32
N ARG A 42 8.29 2.76 -10.10
CA ARG A 42 8.63 1.33 -9.97
C ARG A 42 8.94 0.94 -8.52
N THR A 43 9.69 1.77 -7.81
CA THR A 43 10.03 1.52 -6.41
C THR A 43 8.78 1.50 -5.53
N SER A 44 7.84 2.43 -5.72
CA SER A 44 6.54 2.42 -5.01
C SER A 44 5.69 1.21 -5.40
N TYR A 45 5.72 0.83 -6.67
CA TYR A 45 4.99 -0.34 -7.15
C TYR A 45 5.47 -1.64 -6.47
N LEU A 46 6.77 -1.77 -6.19
CA LEU A 46 7.38 -2.95 -5.58
C LEU A 46 7.46 -2.91 -4.04
N ALA A 47 7.46 -1.72 -3.44
CA ALA A 47 7.69 -1.55 -2.01
C ALA A 47 6.71 -2.36 -1.12
N PRO A 48 5.39 -2.42 -1.40
CA PRO A 48 4.47 -3.19 -0.56
C PRO A 48 4.83 -4.66 -0.42
N THR A 49 5.18 -5.34 -1.51
CA THR A 49 5.59 -6.76 -1.46
C THR A 49 6.98 -6.94 -0.88
N TYR A 50 7.90 -6.04 -1.18
CA TYR A 50 9.22 -6.07 -0.58
C TYR A 50 9.11 -6.05 0.96
N HIS A 51 8.34 -5.10 1.50
CA HIS A 51 8.17 -4.99 2.94
C HIS A 51 7.36 -6.15 3.54
N LEU A 52 6.43 -6.76 2.81
CA LEU A 52 5.75 -7.96 3.30
C LEU A 52 6.70 -9.16 3.37
N ASN A 53 7.57 -9.36 2.37
CA ASN A 53 8.61 -10.40 2.43
C ASN A 53 9.55 -10.17 3.61
N ARG A 54 9.92 -8.91 3.88
CA ARG A 54 10.73 -8.52 5.05
C ARG A 54 10.01 -8.81 6.36
N PHE A 55 8.72 -8.52 6.46
CA PHE A 55 7.89 -8.85 7.61
C PHE A 55 7.78 -10.38 7.82
N ASP A 56 7.59 -11.14 6.75
CA ASP A 56 7.55 -12.61 6.78
C ASP A 56 8.89 -13.19 7.29
N LYS A 57 10.01 -12.60 6.89
CA LYS A 57 11.36 -12.96 7.36
C LYS A 57 11.58 -12.57 8.82
N ALA A 58 11.22 -11.35 9.21
CA ALA A 58 11.33 -10.89 10.60
C ALA A 58 10.49 -11.75 11.54
N THR A 59 9.29 -12.15 11.13
CA THR A 59 8.43 -13.08 11.88
C THR A 59 9.08 -14.45 12.05
N GLU A 60 9.73 -14.96 11.00
CA GLU A 60 10.43 -16.24 11.07
C GLU A 60 11.65 -16.20 11.99
N GLU A 61 12.47 -15.16 11.86
CA GLU A 61 13.63 -14.93 12.72
C GLU A 61 13.20 -14.76 14.18
N TYR A 62 12.12 -14.01 14.44
CA TYR A 62 11.55 -13.83 15.77
C TYR A 62 11.26 -15.17 16.46
N PHE A 63 10.51 -16.05 15.80
CA PHE A 63 10.09 -17.33 16.43
C PHE A 63 11.19 -18.40 16.43
N LYS A 64 12.06 -18.45 15.41
CA LYS A 64 13.05 -19.51 15.27
C LYS A 64 14.38 -19.22 15.95
N ILE A 65 14.72 -17.95 16.11
CA ILE A 65 16.05 -17.51 16.56
C ILE A 65 15.90 -16.65 17.80
N ASP A 66 15.20 -15.53 17.68
CA ASP A 66 15.25 -14.49 18.69
C ASP A 66 14.56 -14.93 19.99
N LEU A 67 13.36 -15.50 19.90
CA LEU A 67 12.59 -15.96 21.05
C LEU A 67 13.27 -17.15 21.79
N PRO A 68 13.74 -18.22 21.13
CA PRO A 68 14.50 -19.28 21.80
C PRO A 68 15.79 -18.79 22.47
N ASN A 69 16.53 -17.88 21.83
CA ASN A 69 17.76 -17.30 22.39
C ASN A 69 17.48 -16.43 23.61
N THR A 70 16.35 -15.74 23.65
CA THR A 70 15.96 -14.96 24.84
C THR A 70 15.59 -15.89 26.00
N PHE A 71 14.84 -16.97 25.74
CA PHE A 71 14.52 -17.96 26.78
C PHE A 71 15.73 -18.70 27.34
N SER A 72 16.78 -18.92 26.54
CA SER A 72 17.98 -19.60 27.01
C SER A 72 18.85 -18.74 27.96
N LYS A 73 18.63 -17.42 28.03
CA LYS A 73 19.35 -16.52 28.95
C LYS A 73 18.92 -16.63 30.41
N GLY A 74 17.79 -17.30 30.71
CA GLY A 74 17.30 -17.57 32.06
C GLY A 74 16.68 -16.39 32.81
N VAL A 75 17.18 -15.17 32.60
CA VAL A 75 16.55 -13.91 33.06
C VAL A 75 16.14 -13.11 31.83
N ILE A 76 14.85 -12.81 31.74
CA ILE A 76 14.26 -11.98 30.69
C ILE A 76 13.65 -10.78 31.38
N ASP A 77 14.13 -9.59 31.06
CA ASP A 77 13.48 -8.36 31.51
C ASP A 77 12.56 -7.79 30.42
N GLU A 78 11.81 -6.76 30.78
CA GLU A 78 10.86 -6.11 29.88
C GLU A 78 11.56 -5.43 28.68
N ASN A 79 12.81 -4.99 28.84
CA ASN A 79 13.58 -4.36 27.77
C ASN A 79 13.97 -5.38 26.69
N ASP A 80 14.39 -6.58 27.10
CA ASP A 80 14.69 -7.69 26.18
C ASP A 80 13.48 -8.03 25.30
N MET A 81 12.28 -8.11 25.90
CA MET A 81 11.04 -8.42 25.17
C MET A 81 10.60 -7.28 24.25
N ASN A 82 10.72 -6.03 24.70
CA ASN A 82 10.40 -4.86 23.87
C ASN A 82 11.34 -4.74 22.67
N LEU A 83 12.64 -4.99 22.86
CA LEU A 83 13.62 -5.00 21.77
C LEU A 83 13.36 -6.16 20.80
N LEU A 84 12.86 -7.29 21.28
CA LEU A 84 12.47 -8.43 20.44
C LEU A 84 11.31 -8.07 19.50
N ALA A 85 10.30 -7.39 20.04
CA ALA A 85 9.08 -7.01 19.34
C ALA A 85 9.28 -5.85 18.35
N ILE A 86 10.29 -5.00 18.55
CA ILE A 86 10.48 -3.77 17.76
C ILE A 86 10.64 -4.07 16.27
N LYS A 87 11.32 -5.16 15.92
CA LYS A 87 11.55 -5.56 14.53
C LYS A 87 10.25 -5.90 13.82
N LEU A 88 9.32 -6.56 14.52
CA LEU A 88 7.99 -6.86 14.00
C LEU A 88 7.19 -5.58 13.78
N HIS A 89 7.23 -4.64 14.74
CA HIS A 89 6.60 -3.32 14.57
C HIS A 89 7.15 -2.56 13.38
N LEU A 90 8.47 -2.48 13.25
CA LEU A 90 9.12 -1.71 12.17
C LEU A 90 8.75 -2.26 10.80
N GLU A 91 8.87 -3.57 10.59
CA GLU A 91 8.56 -4.19 9.30
C GLU A 91 7.06 -4.15 9.00
N PHE A 92 6.19 -4.34 10.01
CA PHE A 92 4.74 -4.19 9.84
C PHE A 92 4.35 -2.76 9.43
N ASN A 93 4.87 -1.77 10.14
CA ASN A 93 4.64 -0.37 9.84
C ASN A 93 5.14 -0.02 8.44
N ALA A 94 6.30 -0.55 8.03
CA ALA A 94 6.86 -0.32 6.70
C ALA A 94 5.93 -0.79 5.57
N VAL A 95 5.24 -1.92 5.75
CA VAL A 95 4.20 -2.38 4.80
C VAL A 95 3.10 -1.32 4.65
N LEU A 96 2.51 -0.89 5.76
CA LEU A 96 1.42 0.08 5.76
C LEU A 96 1.84 1.44 5.17
N TYR A 97 3.04 1.92 5.52
CA TYR A 97 3.60 3.15 4.98
C TYR A 97 3.84 3.04 3.48
N SER A 98 4.37 1.92 2.99
CA SER A 98 4.66 1.74 1.57
C SER A 98 3.40 1.79 0.70
N ILE A 99 2.28 1.23 1.17
CA ILE A 99 0.97 1.32 0.49
C ILE A 99 0.54 2.79 0.43
N LYS A 100 0.56 3.50 1.57
CA LYS A 100 0.17 4.91 1.62
C LYS A 100 1.02 5.81 0.74
N MET A 101 2.34 5.65 0.78
CA MET A 101 3.26 6.45 -0.03
C MET A 101 3.05 6.19 -1.53
N SER A 102 2.75 4.94 -1.90
CA SER A 102 2.46 4.58 -3.29
C SER A 102 1.16 5.22 -3.78
N LEU A 103 0.13 5.25 -2.93
CA LEU A 103 -1.11 5.97 -3.20
C LEU A 103 -0.88 7.48 -3.36
N ASP A 104 -0.07 8.10 -2.50
CA ASP A 104 0.23 9.53 -2.64
C ASP A 104 0.97 9.85 -3.95
N ARG A 105 1.86 8.96 -4.39
CA ARG A 105 2.57 9.13 -5.67
C ARG A 105 1.64 9.02 -6.89
N ILE A 106 0.46 8.40 -6.76
CA ILE A 106 -0.55 8.39 -7.83
C ILE A 106 -1.07 9.80 -8.15
N VAL A 107 -1.13 10.67 -7.14
CA VAL A 107 -1.67 12.04 -7.27
C VAL A 107 -0.96 12.82 -8.36
N PHE A 108 0.35 12.60 -8.53
CA PHE A 108 1.11 13.20 -9.62
C PHE A 108 0.50 12.83 -10.99
N PHE A 109 0.24 11.56 -11.26
CA PHE A 109 -0.32 11.13 -12.54
C PHE A 109 -1.72 11.71 -12.75
N MET A 110 -2.55 11.70 -11.70
CA MET A 110 -3.89 12.28 -11.74
C MET A 110 -3.85 13.79 -12.04
N SER A 111 -2.90 14.53 -11.46
CA SER A 111 -2.75 15.97 -11.71
C SER A 111 -2.51 16.33 -13.18
N LYS A 112 -2.01 15.39 -14.00
CA LYS A 112 -1.78 15.61 -15.43
C LYS A 112 -3.05 15.61 -16.25
N PHE A 113 -4.12 14.99 -15.74
CA PHE A 113 -5.36 14.80 -16.47
C PHE A 113 -6.54 15.58 -15.87
N TYR A 114 -6.41 16.07 -14.63
CA TYR A 114 -7.50 16.72 -13.91
C TYR A 114 -7.03 18.04 -13.27
N LYS A 115 -7.61 19.15 -13.73
CA LYS A 115 -7.26 20.52 -13.28
C LYS A 115 -7.46 20.74 -11.77
N GLY A 116 -8.39 20.02 -11.14
CA GLY A 116 -8.67 20.12 -9.71
C GLY A 116 -7.66 19.41 -8.80
N ILE A 117 -6.64 18.75 -9.35
CA ILE A 117 -5.67 17.94 -8.59
C ILE A 117 -4.29 18.57 -8.69
N THR A 118 -3.74 18.98 -7.54
CA THR A 118 -2.38 19.52 -7.44
C THR A 118 -1.37 18.36 -7.28
N PRO A 119 -0.24 18.35 -8.01
CA PRO A 119 0.73 17.24 -8.00
C PRO A 119 1.38 16.96 -6.65
N HIS A 120 1.42 17.94 -5.75
CA HIS A 120 2.02 17.84 -4.42
C HIS A 120 1.01 17.54 -3.32
N ASN A 121 -0.24 17.27 -3.68
CA ASN A 121 -1.26 16.89 -2.71
C ASN A 121 -1.13 15.40 -2.34
N THR A 122 -1.82 14.98 -1.29
CA THR A 122 -1.92 13.56 -0.92
C THR A 122 -3.12 12.91 -1.61
N PHE A 123 -3.15 11.58 -1.62
CA PHE A 123 -4.31 10.81 -2.07
C PHE A 123 -5.57 11.22 -1.31
N GLY A 124 -5.41 11.60 -0.04
CA GLY A 124 -6.48 12.14 0.78
C GLY A 124 -7.34 11.07 1.44
N ARG A 125 -8.42 11.54 2.06
CA ARG A 125 -9.40 10.70 2.77
C ARG A 125 -10.78 11.33 2.74
N ILE A 126 -11.79 10.53 3.07
CA ILE A 126 -13.13 11.00 3.41
C ILE A 126 -13.22 10.92 4.93
N ASN A 127 -13.46 12.05 5.59
CA ASN A 127 -13.59 12.09 7.04
C ASN A 127 -14.92 11.42 7.47
N ASP A 128 -15.05 11.12 8.76
CA ASP A 128 -16.25 10.52 9.37
C ASP A 128 -17.54 11.30 9.06
N ASN A 129 -17.44 12.63 8.93
CA ASN A 129 -18.55 13.51 8.53
C ASN A 129 -18.86 13.49 7.02
N GLY A 130 -18.33 12.52 6.27
CA GLY A 130 -18.50 12.39 4.82
C GLY A 130 -17.74 13.43 3.98
N LYS A 131 -16.98 14.33 4.60
CA LYS A 131 -16.28 15.41 3.89
C LYS A 131 -14.96 14.92 3.29
N PRO A 132 -14.78 14.99 1.95
CA PRO A 132 -13.53 14.59 1.31
C PRO A 132 -12.43 15.65 1.48
N ARG A 133 -11.17 15.19 1.51
CA ARG A 133 -9.95 16.02 1.64
C ARG A 133 -8.94 15.67 0.54
N SER A 134 -8.15 16.65 0.13
CA SER A 134 -7.09 16.48 -0.89
C SER A 134 -7.64 15.91 -2.21
N MET A 135 -6.97 14.96 -2.86
CA MET A 135 -7.42 14.40 -4.14
C MET A 135 -8.83 13.78 -4.06
N MET A 136 -9.23 13.24 -2.89
CA MET A 136 -10.56 12.67 -2.70
C MET A 136 -11.70 13.68 -2.92
N ALA A 137 -11.45 15.00 -2.80
CA ALA A 137 -12.47 16.00 -3.09
C ALA A 137 -12.87 15.96 -4.58
N GLU A 138 -11.88 15.83 -5.46
CA GLU A 138 -12.12 15.73 -6.90
C GLU A 138 -12.71 14.36 -7.27
N VAL A 139 -12.25 13.29 -6.61
CA VAL A 139 -12.80 11.94 -6.77
C VAL A 139 -14.30 11.93 -6.50
N VAL A 140 -14.74 12.46 -5.35
CA VAL A 140 -16.16 12.48 -4.98
C VAL A 140 -17.00 13.29 -5.97
N ARG A 141 -16.44 14.40 -6.48
CA ARG A 141 -17.09 15.29 -7.44
C ARG A 141 -17.30 14.64 -8.80
N LEU A 142 -16.37 13.81 -9.25
CA LEU A 142 -16.33 13.29 -10.63
C LEU A 142 -16.68 11.80 -10.77
N LYS A 143 -16.81 11.05 -9.66
CA LYS A 143 -17.03 9.60 -9.68
C LYS A 143 -18.21 9.13 -10.52
N ASP A 144 -19.26 9.94 -10.68
CA ASP A 144 -20.47 9.54 -11.41
C ASP A 144 -20.34 9.77 -12.94
N SER A 145 -19.32 10.51 -13.37
CA SER A 145 -19.11 10.91 -14.77
C SER A 145 -17.76 10.50 -15.36
N ASP A 146 -16.82 10.05 -14.53
CA ASP A 146 -15.46 9.68 -14.94
C ASP A 146 -15.07 8.32 -14.34
N LYS A 147 -14.81 7.34 -15.22
CA LYS A 147 -14.53 5.94 -14.84
C LYS A 147 -13.27 5.79 -13.97
N ILE A 148 -12.27 6.66 -14.14
CA ILE A 148 -11.07 6.60 -13.31
C ILE A 148 -11.40 7.07 -11.90
N MET A 149 -12.18 8.15 -11.78
CA MET A 149 -12.64 8.66 -10.49
C MET A 149 -13.59 7.67 -9.79
N GLU A 150 -14.47 7.02 -10.55
CA GLU A 150 -15.31 5.92 -10.07
C GLU A 150 -14.46 4.77 -9.51
N LEU A 151 -13.45 4.31 -10.26
CA LEU A 151 -12.54 3.24 -9.82
C LEU A 151 -11.85 3.60 -8.50
N ILE A 152 -11.33 4.83 -8.39
CA ILE A 152 -10.67 5.33 -7.19
C ILE A 152 -11.65 5.35 -6.01
N PHE A 153 -12.85 5.90 -6.21
CA PHE A 153 -13.88 5.99 -5.16
C PHE A 153 -14.30 4.61 -4.65
N LYS A 154 -14.54 3.66 -5.57
CA LYS A 154 -14.91 2.27 -5.23
C LYS A 154 -13.81 1.60 -4.41
N ASN A 155 -12.56 1.64 -4.88
CA ASN A 155 -11.44 1.05 -4.15
C ASN A 155 -11.18 1.75 -2.81
N TYR A 156 -11.45 3.07 -2.74
CA TYR A 156 -11.38 3.82 -1.50
C TYR A 156 -12.32 3.26 -0.42
N SER A 157 -13.58 3.09 -0.81
CA SER A 157 -14.64 2.58 0.05
C SER A 157 -14.45 1.10 0.40
N GLU A 158 -13.91 0.30 -0.53
CA GLU A 158 -13.79 -1.14 -0.36
C GLU A 158 -12.59 -1.57 0.49
N TRP A 159 -11.44 -0.89 0.36
CA TRP A 159 -10.22 -1.35 1.04
C TRP A 159 -9.20 -0.28 1.39
N ILE A 160 -9.02 0.78 0.58
CA ILE A 160 -7.93 1.74 0.81
C ILE A 160 -8.12 2.46 2.14
N SER A 161 -9.35 2.86 2.47
CA SER A 161 -9.66 3.48 3.77
C SER A 161 -9.23 2.60 4.94
N ASN A 162 -9.54 1.29 4.87
CA ASN A 162 -9.16 0.31 5.88
C ASN A 162 -7.65 0.03 5.93
N ALA A 163 -6.96 0.06 4.78
CA ALA A 163 -5.51 -0.14 4.73
C ALA A 163 -4.72 1.08 5.26
N ILE A 164 -5.24 2.29 5.08
CA ILE A 164 -4.58 3.53 5.53
C ILE A 164 -4.87 3.84 7.01
N LYS A 165 -6.06 3.50 7.52
CA LYS A 165 -6.47 3.83 8.90
C LYS A 165 -5.45 3.38 9.98
N PRO A 166 -4.86 2.17 9.93
CA PRO A 166 -3.81 1.75 10.85
C PRO A 166 -2.55 2.60 10.73
N ARG A 167 -2.12 2.92 9.52
CA ARG A 167 -0.99 3.83 9.27
C ARG A 167 -1.25 5.20 9.90
N ASP A 168 -2.40 5.80 9.62
CA ASP A 168 -2.75 7.12 10.17
C ASP A 168 -2.82 7.09 11.70
N THR A 169 -3.20 5.95 12.28
CA THR A 169 -3.15 5.73 13.72
C THR A 169 -1.71 5.82 14.24
N ILE A 170 -0.79 5.05 13.64
CA ILE A 170 0.63 5.04 14.00
C ILE A 170 1.27 6.43 13.84
N THR A 171 0.92 7.17 12.80
CA THR A 171 1.53 8.49 12.52
C THR A 171 1.04 9.59 13.47
N HIS A 172 -0.23 9.55 13.90
CA HIS A 172 -0.86 10.68 14.60
C HIS A 172 -1.21 10.42 16.06
N TYR A 173 -1.15 9.17 16.52
CA TYR A 173 -1.55 8.78 17.85
C TYR A 173 -0.47 7.86 18.47
N GLU A 174 -0.79 6.58 18.65
CA GLU A 174 0.06 5.60 19.31
C GLU A 174 0.40 4.45 18.36
N ASN A 175 1.44 3.70 18.71
CA ASN A 175 1.74 2.44 18.04
C ASN A 175 0.57 1.45 18.21
N LEU A 176 0.38 0.58 17.22
CA LEU A 176 -0.54 -0.53 17.38
C LEU A 176 0.00 -1.49 18.44
N THR A 177 -0.87 -2.09 19.24
CA THR A 177 -0.51 -3.14 20.20
C THR A 177 -0.19 -4.43 19.45
N LEU A 178 1.00 -4.99 19.67
CA LEU A 178 1.35 -6.33 19.19
C LEU A 178 0.84 -7.39 20.16
N SER A 179 0.20 -8.41 19.61
CA SER A 179 -0.21 -9.63 20.29
C SER A 179 0.12 -10.84 19.43
N PHE A 180 0.07 -12.03 20.00
CA PHE A 180 0.35 -13.27 19.28
C PHE A 180 -0.88 -14.16 19.27
N LEU A 181 -1.46 -14.37 18.09
CA LEU A 181 -2.59 -15.27 17.91
C LEU A 181 -2.06 -16.70 17.79
N GLN A 182 -2.58 -17.60 18.63
CA GLN A 182 -2.37 -19.03 18.47
C GLN A 182 -3.19 -19.52 17.27
N LEU A 183 -2.49 -20.09 16.30
CA LEU A 183 -3.08 -20.80 15.17
C LEU A 183 -3.28 -22.27 15.60
N ASP A 184 -2.70 -23.22 14.87
CA ASP A 184 -2.74 -24.65 15.19
C ASP A 184 -1.34 -25.20 15.54
N ASN A 185 -1.29 -26.28 16.33
CA ASN A 185 -0.05 -27.01 16.68
C ASN A 185 1.06 -26.11 17.28
N SER A 186 0.70 -25.29 18.27
CA SER A 186 1.62 -24.37 18.98
C SER A 186 2.30 -23.33 18.08
N LYS A 187 1.71 -23.03 16.91
CA LYS A 187 2.18 -21.95 16.05
C LYS A 187 1.50 -20.65 16.44
N PHE A 188 2.31 -19.60 16.52
CA PHE A 188 1.86 -18.24 16.80
C PHE A 188 2.08 -17.36 15.58
N ALA A 189 1.21 -16.37 15.42
CA ALA A 189 1.35 -15.33 14.41
C ALA A 189 1.21 -13.94 15.05
N PRO A 190 2.03 -12.97 14.64
CA PRO A 190 1.91 -11.59 15.13
C PRO A 190 0.63 -10.95 14.59
N VAL A 191 -0.09 -10.28 15.47
CA VAL A 191 -1.32 -9.56 15.18
C VAL A 191 -1.29 -8.21 15.85
N PHE A 192 -1.63 -7.17 15.10
CA PHE A 192 -1.61 -5.78 15.55
C PHE A 192 -3.04 -5.27 15.73
N SER A 193 -3.27 -4.53 16.81
CA SER A 193 -4.60 -4.00 17.15
C SER A 193 -4.52 -2.60 17.77
N HIS A 194 -5.63 -1.89 17.75
CA HIS A 194 -5.81 -0.65 18.49
C HIS A 194 -7.30 -0.46 18.79
N ARG A 195 -7.67 -0.66 20.06
CA ARG A 195 -9.07 -0.70 20.51
C ARG A 195 -9.82 0.59 20.23
N GLU A 196 -9.27 1.74 20.62
CA GLU A 196 -9.94 3.04 20.46
C GLU A 196 -10.16 3.44 19.00
N LYS A 197 -9.31 2.96 18.10
CA LYS A 197 -9.43 3.21 16.66
C LYS A 197 -10.18 2.10 15.94
N GLN A 198 -10.77 1.14 16.65
CA GLN A 198 -11.50 0.01 16.06
C GLN A 198 -10.63 -0.74 15.02
N ILE A 199 -9.38 -1.01 15.39
CA ILE A 199 -8.48 -1.90 14.65
C ILE A 199 -8.43 -3.18 15.48
N GLU A 200 -9.25 -4.17 15.13
CA GLU A 200 -9.48 -5.33 16.00
C GLU A 200 -8.35 -6.36 15.92
N SER A 201 -7.95 -6.73 14.71
CA SER A 201 -6.94 -7.76 14.46
C SER A 201 -6.40 -7.58 13.05
N LEU A 202 -5.16 -7.10 12.95
CA LEU A 202 -4.49 -6.86 11.68
C LEU A 202 -3.19 -7.65 11.65
N GLY A 203 -3.19 -8.75 10.91
CA GLY A 203 -2.05 -9.64 10.77
C GLY A 203 -1.53 -9.72 9.33
N ARG A 204 -0.73 -10.74 9.10
CA ARG A 204 -0.06 -11.00 7.83
C ARG A 204 -1.03 -11.19 6.66
N GLU A 205 -2.16 -11.87 6.89
CA GLU A 205 -3.14 -12.14 5.84
C GLU A 205 -3.91 -10.89 5.41
N GLU A 206 -4.23 -9.99 6.35
CA GLU A 206 -4.83 -8.69 6.02
C GLU A 206 -3.86 -7.81 5.22
N LEU A 207 -2.58 -7.77 5.60
CA LEU A 207 -1.54 -7.07 4.82
C LEU A 207 -1.45 -7.63 3.40
N LYS A 208 -1.41 -8.96 3.27
CA LYS A 208 -1.41 -9.63 1.97
C LYS A 208 -2.63 -9.25 1.13
N LYS A 209 -3.82 -9.26 1.73
CA LYS A 209 -5.06 -8.85 1.07
C LYS A 209 -5.00 -7.40 0.57
N TYR A 210 -4.45 -6.47 1.36
CA TYR A 210 -4.27 -5.08 0.92
C TYR A 210 -3.27 -4.97 -0.23
N ILE A 211 -2.19 -5.74 -0.21
CA ILE A 211 -1.18 -5.77 -1.26
C ILE A 211 -1.75 -6.35 -2.57
N ASP A 212 -2.51 -7.45 -2.49
CA ASP A 212 -3.16 -8.03 -3.66
C ASP A 212 -4.15 -7.03 -4.28
N LYS A 213 -4.97 -6.38 -3.45
CA LYS A 213 -5.89 -5.33 -3.90
C LYS A 213 -5.17 -4.11 -4.47
N TRP A 214 -4.01 -3.74 -3.90
CA TRP A 214 -3.16 -2.69 -4.43
C TRP A 214 -2.74 -2.98 -5.88
N TYR A 215 -2.26 -4.19 -6.18
CA TYR A 215 -1.86 -4.54 -7.55
C TYR A 215 -3.02 -4.57 -8.53
N ILE A 216 -4.17 -5.10 -8.12
CA ILE A 216 -5.39 -5.07 -8.94
C ILE A 216 -5.76 -3.61 -9.25
N PHE A 217 -5.78 -2.75 -8.24
CA PHE A 217 -6.13 -1.34 -8.36
C PHE A 217 -5.14 -0.57 -9.25
N ILE A 218 -3.84 -0.62 -8.96
CA ILE A 218 -2.85 0.21 -9.66
C ILE A 218 -2.69 -0.21 -11.12
N ASN A 219 -2.76 -1.51 -11.41
CA ASN A 219 -2.69 -2.00 -12.79
C ASN A 219 -3.93 -1.55 -13.57
N LYS A 220 -5.12 -1.67 -12.98
CA LYS A 220 -6.35 -1.21 -13.63
C LYS A 220 -6.38 0.30 -13.80
N LEU A 221 -5.83 1.04 -12.84
CA LEU A 221 -5.72 2.50 -12.91
C LEU A 221 -4.84 2.93 -14.09
N PHE A 222 -3.64 2.35 -14.24
CA PHE A 222 -2.76 2.68 -15.37
C PHE A 222 -3.35 2.26 -16.71
N GLU A 223 -4.03 1.11 -16.77
CA GLU A 223 -4.77 0.68 -17.96
C GLU A 223 -5.85 1.70 -18.34
N LEU A 224 -6.67 2.16 -17.39
CA LEU A 224 -7.70 3.17 -17.67
C LEU A 224 -7.10 4.52 -18.04
N ILE A 225 -6.01 4.96 -17.42
CA ILE A 225 -5.31 6.19 -17.82
C ILE A 225 -4.87 6.08 -19.29
N LEU A 226 -4.29 4.95 -19.67
CA LEU A 226 -3.84 4.71 -21.04
C LEU A 226 -5.01 4.77 -22.03
N ILE A 227 -6.11 4.08 -21.73
CA ILE A 227 -7.28 4.00 -22.61
C ILE A 227 -8.03 5.32 -22.67
N GLU A 228 -8.41 5.88 -21.52
CA GLU A 228 -9.38 6.98 -21.40
C GLU A 228 -8.74 8.37 -21.49
N LYS A 229 -7.42 8.51 -21.23
CA LYS A 229 -6.75 9.83 -21.20
C LYS A 229 -5.61 9.99 -22.19
N ILE A 230 -4.99 8.91 -22.64
CA ILE A 230 -3.87 8.98 -23.59
C ILE A 230 -4.33 8.63 -25.01
N LYS A 231 -5.03 7.51 -25.18
CA LYS A 231 -5.46 7.03 -26.51
C LYS A 231 -6.66 7.80 -27.05
N THR A 232 -7.69 8.09 -26.25
CA THR A 232 -8.93 8.79 -26.69
C THR A 232 -8.75 10.26 -27.05
N THR A 233 -7.70 10.93 -26.58
CA THR A 233 -7.51 12.39 -26.78
C THR A 233 -7.32 12.81 -28.24
N ASN A 234 -7.23 11.85 -29.19
CA ASN A 234 -7.16 12.11 -30.63
C ASN A 234 -8.45 11.82 -31.42
N ASN A 235 -9.55 11.38 -30.81
CA ASN A 235 -10.79 11.16 -31.58
C ASN A 235 -11.65 12.43 -31.70
N ASN A 236 -11.21 13.56 -31.12
CA ASN A 236 -11.95 14.83 -31.07
C ASN A 236 -11.16 16.03 -31.66
N THR A 237 -10.17 15.76 -32.52
CA THR A 237 -9.46 16.76 -33.34
C THR A 237 -9.47 16.28 -34.79
#